data_AF-A0AA37W3V0-F1
#
_entry.id   AF-A0AA37W3V0-F1
#
_cell.length_a   1.000
_cell.length_b   1.000
_cell.length_c   1.000
_cell.angle_alpha   90.00
_cell.angle_beta   90.00
_cell.angle_gamma   90.00
#
_symmetry.space_group_name_H-M   'P 1'
#
loop_
_entity.id
_entity.type
_entity.pdbx_description
1 polymer ?
#
loop_
_entity_poly.entity_id
_entity_poly.type
_entity_poly.pdbx_seq_one_letter_code
_entity_poly.pdbx_strand_id
1 'polypeptide(L)'
;MISFKATLYSTVLLGAATLTAPVMATTFVAADSSPGTQVCMAVASNKQLTLHKTIKELHTNKHVIGKKLRCNDLSMNDFVALYDLEKSARFFNIEATTSTSIRDLAKVNKPMVVIMAGSK
;
A
#
# COMPACT_ATOMS: atom_id res chain seq x y z
N MET A 1 -39.50 -16.32 -62.59
CA MET A 1 -38.45 -15.43 -62.04
C MET A 1 -38.49 -15.53 -60.53
N ILE A 2 -37.51 -16.17 -59.90
CA ILE A 2 -37.45 -16.36 -58.44
C ILE A 2 -36.45 -15.35 -57.89
N SER A 3 -36.92 -14.42 -57.07
CA SER A 3 -36.12 -13.35 -56.46
C SER A 3 -35.60 -13.84 -55.11
N PHE A 4 -34.29 -14.06 -55.00
CA PHE A 4 -33.63 -14.40 -53.73
C PHE A 4 -33.44 -13.12 -52.90
N LYS A 5 -34.23 -12.97 -51.82
CA LYS A 5 -33.97 -11.95 -50.80
C LYS A 5 -32.97 -12.50 -49.79
N ALA A 6 -31.73 -12.02 -49.86
CA ALA A 6 -30.71 -12.32 -48.86
C ALA A 6 -30.99 -11.49 -47.59
N THR A 7 -31.48 -12.14 -46.54
CA THR A 7 -31.63 -11.53 -45.22
C THR A 7 -30.32 -11.66 -44.45
N LEU A 8 -29.62 -10.55 -44.28
CA LEU A 8 -28.41 -10.45 -43.46
C LEU A 8 -28.78 -10.44 -41.97
N TYR A 9 -28.59 -11.57 -41.28
CA TYR A 9 -28.67 -11.63 -39.82
C TYR A 9 -27.40 -11.02 -39.21
N SER A 10 -27.52 -9.82 -38.66
CA SER A 10 -26.45 -9.23 -37.82
C SER A 10 -26.48 -9.89 -36.45
N THR A 11 -25.51 -10.76 -36.17
CA THR A 11 -25.28 -11.29 -34.82
C THR A 11 -24.62 -10.21 -33.96
N VAL A 12 -25.35 -9.69 -32.98
CA VAL A 12 -24.80 -8.78 -31.96
C VAL A 12 -23.99 -9.63 -30.97
N LEU A 13 -22.67 -9.58 -31.09
CA LEU A 13 -21.74 -10.13 -30.10
C LEU A 13 -21.78 -9.23 -28.85
N LEU A 14 -22.52 -9.66 -27.83
CA LEU A 14 -22.43 -9.10 -26.48
C LEU A 14 -21.07 -9.50 -25.89
N GLY A 15 -20.06 -8.66 -26.10
CA GLY A 15 -18.76 -8.80 -25.44
C GLY A 15 -18.94 -8.62 -23.94
N ALA A 16 -18.60 -9.65 -23.16
CA ALA A 16 -18.53 -9.55 -21.71
C ALA A 16 -17.41 -8.56 -21.33
N ALA A 17 -17.79 -7.33 -21.01
CA ALA A 17 -16.87 -6.37 -20.40
C ALA A 17 -16.56 -6.87 -18.99
N THR A 18 -15.38 -7.45 -18.78
CA THR A 18 -14.87 -7.70 -17.44
C THR A 18 -14.66 -6.35 -16.77
N LEU A 19 -15.50 -6.02 -15.79
CA LEU A 19 -15.32 -4.86 -14.93
C LEU A 19 -14.08 -5.10 -14.07
N THR A 20 -12.90 -4.74 -14.58
CA THR A 20 -11.72 -4.60 -13.74
C THR A 20 -11.93 -3.37 -12.87
N ALA A 21 -12.44 -3.55 -11.65
CA ALA A 21 -12.53 -2.47 -10.69
C ALA A 21 -11.12 -1.84 -10.52
N PRO A 22 -10.99 -0.51 -10.59
CA PRO A 22 -9.70 0.13 -10.38
C PRO A 22 -9.21 -0.21 -8.98
N VAL A 23 -7.99 -0.74 -8.87
CA VAL A 23 -7.32 -0.92 -7.58
C VAL A 23 -7.02 0.48 -7.04
N MET A 24 -7.87 0.98 -6.15
CA MET A 24 -7.67 2.26 -5.48
C MET A 24 -6.45 2.15 -4.57
N ALA A 25 -5.41 2.92 -4.86
CA ALA A 25 -4.21 2.95 -4.04
C ALA A 25 -4.50 3.63 -2.70
N THR A 26 -4.05 3.03 -1.60
CA THR A 26 -4.12 3.65 -0.27
C THR A 26 -3.30 4.94 -0.26
N THR A 27 -3.93 6.02 0.19
CA THR A 27 -3.29 7.32 0.41
C THR A 27 -2.97 7.48 1.89
N PHE A 28 -1.77 7.96 2.20
CA PHE A 28 -1.33 8.20 3.57
C PHE A 28 -1.27 9.72 3.82
N VAL A 29 -1.81 10.18 4.94
CA VAL A 29 -1.86 11.59 5.31
C VAL A 29 -1.33 11.74 6.74
N ALA A 30 -0.44 12.69 6.97
CA ALA A 30 0.11 12.93 8.31
C ALA A 30 -0.96 13.47 9.27
N ALA A 31 -1.05 12.90 10.47
CA ALA A 31 -1.90 13.40 11.55
C ALA A 31 -1.33 14.68 12.20
N ASP A 32 0.00 14.77 12.24
CA ASP A 32 0.75 15.86 12.85
C ASP A 32 2.14 16.01 12.20
N SER A 33 2.92 16.99 12.66
CA SER A 33 4.28 17.26 12.21
C SER A 33 5.37 16.64 13.09
N SER A 34 5.02 15.72 14.01
CA SER A 34 5.98 15.13 14.93
C SER A 34 7.05 14.30 14.20
N PRO A 35 8.27 14.16 14.76
CA PRO A 35 9.31 13.33 14.16
C PRO A 35 8.86 11.87 13.94
N GLY A 36 8.06 11.31 14.85
CA GLY A 36 7.52 9.96 14.70
C GLY A 36 6.61 9.85 13.48
N THR A 37 5.67 10.77 13.34
CA THR A 37 4.77 10.83 12.18
C THR A 37 5.54 11.04 10.87
N GLN A 38 6.56 11.90 10.85
CA GLN A 38 7.40 12.10 9.67
C GLN A 38 8.13 10.80 9.26
N VAL A 39 8.66 10.04 10.22
CA VAL A 39 9.26 8.73 9.93
C VAL A 39 8.20 7.76 9.41
N CYS A 40 7.01 7.70 10.01
CA CYS A 40 5.92 6.84 9.55
C CYS A 40 5.46 7.18 8.12
N MET A 41 5.40 8.47 7.76
CA MET A 41 5.14 8.91 6.39
C MET A 41 6.27 8.49 5.42
N ALA A 42 7.53 8.59 5.85
CA ALA A 42 8.66 8.13 5.06
C ALA A 42 8.61 6.60 4.83
N VAL A 43 8.22 5.82 5.85
CA VAL A 43 7.96 4.37 5.75
C VAL A 43 6.84 4.10 4.74
N ALA A 44 5.71 4.78 4.86
CA ALA A 44 4.56 4.62 3.99
C ALA A 44 4.84 5.01 2.54
N SER A 45 5.79 5.93 2.29
CA SER A 45 6.23 6.29 0.94
C SER A 45 6.88 5.14 0.17
N ASN A 46 7.36 4.10 0.87
CA ASN A 46 8.04 2.94 0.32
C ASN A 46 9.26 3.31 -0.56
N LYS A 47 9.96 4.40 -0.24
CA LYS A 47 11.14 4.90 -0.97
C LYS A 47 12.35 4.92 -0.03
N GLN A 48 13.34 4.05 -0.30
CA GLN A 48 14.52 3.92 0.57
C GLN A 48 15.33 5.22 0.70
N LEU A 49 15.45 6.00 -0.39
CA LEU A 49 16.13 7.29 -0.35
C LEU A 49 15.41 8.28 0.59
N THR A 50 14.08 8.31 0.56
CA THR A 50 13.27 9.13 1.47
C THR A 50 13.50 8.69 2.92
N LEU A 51 13.48 7.39 3.21
CA LEU A 51 13.79 6.86 4.54
C LEU A 51 15.19 7.26 5.03
N HIS A 52 16.23 7.07 4.21
CA HIS A 52 17.60 7.49 4.55
C HIS A 52 17.67 8.98 4.87
N LYS A 53 17.06 9.81 4.03
CA LYS A 53 17.05 11.27 4.20
C LYS A 53 16.33 11.68 5.49
N THR A 54 15.12 11.19 5.71
CA THR A 54 14.31 11.51 6.90
C THR A 54 15.01 11.06 8.19
N ILE A 55 15.60 9.86 8.22
CA ILE A 55 16.33 9.38 9.40
C ILE A 55 17.55 10.24 9.72
N LYS A 56 18.28 10.66 8.68
CA LYS A 56 19.43 11.56 8.82
C LYS A 56 19.01 12.94 9.33
N GLU A 57 17.99 13.54 8.73
CA GLU A 57 17.49 14.89 9.09
C GLU A 57 16.94 14.94 10.52
N LEU A 58 16.25 13.88 10.94
CA LEU A 58 15.70 13.78 12.29
C LEU A 58 16.71 13.26 13.34
N HIS A 59 17.98 13.06 12.96
CA HIS A 59 19.05 12.59 13.84
C HIS A 59 18.67 11.35 14.64
N THR A 60 17.95 10.43 14.01
CA THR A 60 17.43 9.22 14.64
C THR A 60 18.13 7.98 14.12
N ASN A 61 17.92 6.84 14.79
CA ASN A 61 18.60 5.60 14.48
C ASN A 61 17.63 4.56 13.92
N LYS A 62 18.00 3.94 12.78
CA LYS A 62 17.23 2.87 12.13
C LYS A 62 16.81 1.76 13.10
N HIS A 63 17.72 1.31 13.97
CA HIS A 63 17.45 0.26 14.95
C HIS A 63 16.43 0.71 16.00
N VAL A 64 16.55 1.96 16.49
CA VAL A 64 15.59 2.52 17.45
C VAL A 64 14.21 2.64 16.82
N ILE A 65 14.13 3.12 15.58
CA ILE A 65 12.87 3.19 14.81
C ILE A 65 12.25 1.80 14.68
N GLY A 66 13.00 0.82 14.15
CA GLY A 66 12.46 -0.52 13.92
C GLY A 66 11.98 -1.22 15.20
N LYS A 67 12.59 -0.91 16.34
CA LYS A 67 12.26 -1.54 17.63
C LYS A 67 11.18 -0.82 18.43
N LYS A 68 11.11 0.51 18.36
CA LYS A 68 10.28 1.33 19.27
C LYS A 68 9.18 2.11 18.56
N LEU A 69 9.42 2.60 17.34
CA LEU A 69 8.42 3.41 16.66
C LEU A 69 7.23 2.54 16.25
N ARG A 70 6.03 3.00 16.58
CA ARG A 70 4.78 2.44 16.09
C ARG A 70 4.12 3.43 15.14
N CYS A 71 3.57 2.93 14.04
CA CYS A 71 2.80 3.72 13.09
C CYS A 71 1.34 3.29 13.18
N ASN A 72 0.46 4.17 13.64
CA ASN A 72 -0.95 3.86 13.96
C ASN A 72 -1.06 2.65 14.91
N ASP A 73 -0.25 2.67 15.97
CA ASP A 73 -0.16 1.62 16.99
C ASP A 73 0.29 0.24 16.48
N LEU A 74 0.72 0.12 15.24
CA LEU A 74 1.34 -1.08 14.69
C LEU A 74 2.86 -1.04 14.83
N SER A 75 3.48 -2.19 15.12
CA SER A 75 4.94 -2.30 15.07
C SER A 75 5.43 -2.03 13.64
N MET A 76 6.71 -1.69 13.47
CA MET A 76 7.27 -1.46 12.14
C MET A 76 7.08 -2.69 11.23
N ASN A 77 7.21 -3.90 11.76
CA ASN A 77 7.00 -5.15 11.04
C ASN A 77 5.55 -5.31 10.57
N ASP A 78 4.60 -5.13 11.48
CA ASP A 78 3.18 -5.30 11.18
C ASP A 78 2.71 -4.24 10.18
N PHE A 79 3.17 -3.00 10.35
CA PHE A 79 2.81 -1.89 9.46
C PHE A 79 3.30 -2.12 8.02
N VAL A 80 4.59 -2.47 7.84
CA VAL A 80 5.12 -2.70 6.49
C VAL A 80 4.51 -3.94 5.84
N ALA A 81 4.13 -4.95 6.62
CA ALA A 81 3.46 -6.14 6.12
C ALA A 81 2.01 -5.85 5.71
N LEU A 82 1.25 -5.15 6.56
CA LEU A 82 -0.15 -4.79 6.31
C LEU A 82 -0.32 -3.99 5.00
N TYR A 83 0.61 -3.07 4.74
CA TYR A 83 0.55 -2.21 3.56
C TYR A 83 1.42 -2.67 2.39
N ASP A 84 2.03 -3.87 2.44
CA ASP A 84 2.93 -4.42 1.42
C ASP A 84 4.09 -3.47 1.04
N LEU A 85 4.70 -2.83 2.04
CA LEU A 85 5.76 -1.83 1.87
C LEU A 85 7.15 -2.48 1.76
N GLU A 86 7.38 -3.26 0.71
CA GLU A 86 8.57 -4.11 0.59
C GLU A 86 9.91 -3.37 0.65
N LYS A 87 10.01 -2.17 0.07
CA LYS A 87 11.27 -1.40 0.05
C LYS A 87 11.58 -0.87 1.46
N SER A 88 10.55 -0.47 2.20
CA SER A 88 10.65 -0.12 3.62
C SER A 88 10.98 -1.34 4.48
N ALA A 89 10.34 -2.49 4.24
CA ALA A 89 10.68 -3.74 4.94
C ALA A 89 12.15 -4.11 4.73
N ARG A 90 12.64 -4.10 3.48
CA ARG A 90 14.07 -4.29 3.17
C ARG A 90 14.96 -3.27 3.84
N PHE A 91 14.56 -1.99 3.87
CA PHE A 91 15.31 -0.95 4.55
C PHE A 91 15.48 -1.26 6.04
N PHE A 92 14.49 -1.84 6.70
CA PHE A 92 14.56 -2.21 8.12
C PHE A 92 15.11 -3.63 8.38
N ASN A 93 15.50 -4.38 7.34
CA ASN A 93 15.87 -5.79 7.42
C ASN A 93 14.74 -6.66 8.01
N ILE A 94 13.49 -6.39 7.62
CA ILE A 94 12.29 -7.11 8.07
C ILE A 94 11.99 -8.23 7.07
N GLU A 95 11.87 -9.46 7.55
CA GLU A 95 11.45 -10.59 6.73
C GLU A 95 9.96 -10.47 6.39
N ALA A 96 9.65 -10.31 5.10
CA ALA A 96 8.29 -10.14 4.60
C ALA A 96 7.45 -11.44 4.66
N THR A 97 8.06 -12.57 5.04
CA THR A 97 7.45 -13.90 5.13
C THR A 97 6.63 -14.10 6.40
N THR A 98 6.81 -13.26 7.43
CA THR A 98 6.29 -13.53 8.78
C THR A 98 4.79 -13.30 8.98
N SER A 99 4.02 -12.84 7.98
CA SER A 99 2.57 -12.62 8.18
C SER A 99 1.72 -12.76 6.91
N THR A 100 1.69 -13.95 6.32
CA THR A 100 0.75 -14.26 5.22
C THR A 100 -0.70 -13.95 5.60
N SER A 101 -1.11 -14.28 6.83
CA SER A 101 -2.47 -14.01 7.34
C SER A 101 -2.83 -12.51 7.38
N ILE A 102 -1.91 -11.64 7.80
CA ILE A 102 -2.16 -10.18 7.86
C ILE A 102 -2.28 -9.60 6.44
N ARG A 103 -1.44 -10.06 5.50
CA ARG A 103 -1.46 -9.59 4.11
C ARG A 103 -2.77 -9.92 3.41
N ASP A 104 -3.28 -11.13 3.64
CA ASP A 104 -4.53 -11.58 3.03
C ASP A 104 -5.73 -10.81 3.59
N LEU A 105 -5.77 -10.53 4.89
CA LEU A 105 -6.80 -9.68 5.50
C LEU A 105 -6.72 -8.23 5.01
N ALA A 106 -5.51 -7.69 4.85
CA ALA A 106 -5.33 -6.34 4.36
C ALA A 106 -5.85 -6.18 2.93
N LYS A 107 -5.53 -7.11 2.01
CA LYS A 107 -5.96 -7.07 0.61
C LYS A 107 -7.49 -6.94 0.44
N VAL A 108 -8.25 -7.49 1.38
CA VAL A 108 -9.71 -7.45 1.33
C VAL A 108 -10.28 -6.10 1.81
N ASN A 109 -9.64 -5.42 2.76
CA ASN A 109 -10.20 -4.24 3.43
C ASN A 109 -9.18 -3.10 3.68
N LYS A 110 -8.34 -2.73 2.69
CA LYS A 110 -7.48 -1.54 2.85
C LYS A 110 -8.33 -0.26 2.75
N PRO A 111 -8.27 0.65 3.73
CA PRO A 111 -8.91 1.95 3.59
C PRO A 111 -8.26 2.75 2.46
N MET A 112 -9.06 3.57 1.79
CA MET A 112 -8.60 4.47 0.74
C MET A 112 -7.68 5.57 1.28
N VAL A 113 -7.91 6.00 2.53
CA VAL A 113 -7.13 7.02 3.23
C VAL A 113 -6.73 6.48 4.61
N VAL A 114 -5.46 6.61 4.96
CA VAL A 114 -4.90 6.28 6.27
C VAL A 114 -4.31 7.54 6.86
N ILE A 115 -4.85 7.97 8.01
CA ILE A 115 -4.26 9.04 8.81
C ILE A 115 -3.10 8.46 9.62
N MET A 116 -1.92 9.04 9.50
CA MET A 116 -0.66 8.50 10.01
C MET A 116 -0.23 9.25 11.26
N ALA A 117 -0.12 8.55 12.38
CA ALA A 117 0.45 9.05 13.63
C ALA A 117 1.59 8.13 14.08
N GLY A 118 2.70 8.72 14.51
CA GLY A 118 3.82 7.98 15.08
C GLY A 118 3.84 8.04 16.61
N SER A 119 3.85 6.89 17.28
CA SER A 119 3.98 6.76 18.73
C SER A 119 5.25 5.98 19.12
N LYS A 120 5.77 6.23 20.33
CA LYS A 120 7.00 5.60 20.86
C LYS A 120 6.70 4.50 21.87
#